data_AF-A0A356GCE0-F1
#
_entry.id   AF-A0A356GCE0-F1
#
_cell.length_a   1.000
_cell.length_b   1.000
_cell.length_c   1.000
_cell.angle_alpha   90.00
_cell.angle_beta   90.00
_cell.angle_gamma   90.00
#
_symmetry.space_group_name_H-M   'P 1'
#
loop_
_entity.id
_entity.type
_entity.pdbx_description
1 polymer ?
#
loop_
_entity_poly.entity_id
_entity_poly.type
_entity_poly.pdbx_seq_one_letter_code
_entity_poly.pdbx_strand_id
1 'polypeptide(L)'
;MERSAEALKALLCDFSQSESKYRAVLQEYVCVRFGLDNESEENIGALAILSIRKQYPDMQKEEAAKRLGNYDCHRITYAVQKKILMLMELEKITDTHIPDDAEDTASVASYIYSQKKEACHV
;
A
#
# COMPACT_ATOMS: atom_id res chain seq x y z
N MET A 1 -8.90 -13.03 12.38
CA MET A 1 -9.75 -13.16 11.18
C MET A 1 -9.35 -12.00 10.29
N GLU A 2 -8.63 -12.26 9.20
CA GLU A 2 -8.22 -11.19 8.28
C GLU A 2 -9.46 -10.64 7.58
N ARG A 3 -9.56 -9.30 7.49
CA ARG A 3 -10.68 -8.65 6.80
C ARG A 3 -10.45 -8.74 5.29
N SER A 4 -11.52 -8.92 4.52
CA SER A 4 -11.40 -8.89 3.06
C SER A 4 -11.06 -7.48 2.57
N ALA A 5 -10.51 -7.39 1.35
CA ALA A 5 -10.22 -6.11 0.71
C ALA A 5 -11.48 -5.22 0.60
N GLU A 6 -12.64 -5.81 0.33
CA GLU A 6 -13.91 -5.08 0.22
C GLU A 6 -14.35 -4.48 1.55
N ALA A 7 -14.19 -5.22 2.65
CA ALA A 7 -14.51 -4.73 3.99
C ALA A 7 -13.57 -3.58 4.40
N LEU A 8 -12.28 -3.71 4.10
CA LEU A 8 -11.29 -2.66 4.35
C LEU A 8 -11.53 -1.43 3.47
N LYS A 9 -11.91 -1.62 2.20
CA LYS A 9 -12.28 -0.53 1.29
C LYS A 9 -13.47 0.27 1.83
N ALA A 10 -14.50 -0.38 2.35
CA ALA A 10 -15.63 0.31 2.97
C ALA A 10 -15.19 1.18 4.15
N LEU A 11 -14.25 0.67 4.96
CA LEU A 11 -13.66 1.42 6.06
C LEU A 11 -12.76 2.57 5.60
N LEU A 12 -12.06 2.45 4.46
CA LEU A 12 -11.30 3.56 3.87
C LEU A 12 -12.19 4.71 3.37
N CYS A 13 -13.46 4.44 3.11
CA CYS A 13 -14.43 5.49 2.76
C CYS A 13 -15.12 6.10 3.99
N ASP A 14 -14.91 5.56 5.19
CA ASP A 14 -15.49 6.07 6.44
C ASP A 14 -14.51 7.02 7.15
N PHE A 15 -14.70 8.32 6.95
CA PHE A 15 -13.89 9.37 7.58
C PHE A 15 -14.40 9.80 8.97
N SER A 16 -15.40 9.12 9.53
CA SER A 16 -15.86 9.37 10.91
C SER A 16 -14.95 8.73 11.96
N GLN A 17 -14.13 7.75 11.54
CA GLN A 17 -13.15 7.10 12.41
C GLN A 17 -11.97 8.01 12.77
N SER A 18 -11.25 7.71 13.84
CA SER A 18 -10.01 8.43 14.18
C SER A 18 -8.93 8.24 13.11
N GLU A 19 -8.06 9.23 12.94
CA GLU A 19 -6.92 9.16 12.02
C GLU A 19 -6.03 7.94 12.30
N SER A 20 -5.79 7.60 13.57
CA SER A 20 -5.03 6.41 13.96
C SER A 20 -5.66 5.11 13.44
N LYS A 21 -7.00 5.01 13.48
CA LYS A 21 -7.73 3.86 12.97
C LYS A 21 -7.72 3.84 11.45
N TYR A 22 -7.85 5.00 10.81
CA TYR A 22 -7.74 5.16 9.36
C TYR A 22 -6.38 4.69 8.84
N ARG A 23 -5.27 5.12 9.48
CA ARG A 23 -3.90 4.69 9.17
C ARG A 23 -3.76 3.17 9.24
N ALA A 24 -4.26 2.55 10.32
CA ALA A 24 -4.21 1.10 10.50
C ALA A 24 -5.03 0.36 9.41
N VAL A 25 -6.21 0.87 9.05
CA VAL A 25 -7.04 0.31 7.97
C VAL A 25 -6.32 0.41 6.62
N LEU A 26 -5.65 1.53 6.33
CA LEU A 26 -4.91 1.71 5.08
C LEU A 26 -3.71 0.76 4.98
N GLN A 27 -2.93 0.63 6.06
CA GLN A 27 -1.84 -0.35 6.12
C GLN A 27 -2.35 -1.77 5.86
N GLU A 28 -3.40 -2.19 6.56
CA GLU A 28 -3.99 -3.51 6.39
C GLU A 28 -4.52 -3.71 4.96
N TYR A 29 -5.14 -2.69 4.37
CA TYR A 29 -5.62 -2.73 2.99
C TYR A 29 -4.47 -2.98 2.00
N VAL A 30 -3.37 -2.23 2.12
CA VAL A 30 -2.20 -2.40 1.24
C VAL A 30 -1.62 -3.81 1.40
N CYS A 31 -1.45 -4.30 2.64
CA CYS A 31 -0.97 -5.66 2.91
C CYS A 31 -1.87 -6.72 2.25
N VAL A 32 -3.19 -6.67 2.48
CA VAL A 32 -4.16 -7.61 1.89
C VAL A 32 -4.11 -7.56 0.36
N ARG A 33 -4.03 -6.37 -0.24
CA ARG A 33 -3.95 -6.21 -1.69
C ARG A 33 -2.65 -6.71 -2.30
N PHE A 34 -1.59 -6.71 -1.52
CA PHE A 34 -0.31 -7.31 -1.87
C PHE A 34 -0.21 -8.79 -1.50
N GLY A 35 -1.25 -9.37 -0.90
CA GLY A 35 -1.28 -10.76 -0.45
C GLY A 35 -0.34 -11.04 0.71
N LEU A 36 0.02 -10.02 1.48
CA LEU A 36 0.93 -10.07 2.62
C LEU A 36 0.16 -10.26 3.93
N ASP A 37 0.82 -10.88 4.90
CA ASP A 37 0.25 -11.07 6.24
C ASP A 37 0.63 -9.84 7.06
N ASN A 38 -0.36 -9.01 7.42
CA ASN A 38 -0.23 -7.67 8.03
C ASN A 38 1.19 -7.29 8.52
N GLU A 39 2.01 -6.79 7.60
CA GLU A 39 3.45 -6.59 7.81
C GLU A 39 3.72 -5.33 8.64
N SER A 40 4.84 -5.33 9.38
CA SER A 40 5.31 -4.14 10.11
C SER A 40 6.01 -3.11 9.21
N GLU A 41 6.32 -3.47 7.97
CA GLU A 41 6.89 -2.56 6.97
C GLU A 41 5.81 -1.59 6.48
N GLU A 42 6.09 -0.30 6.46
CA GLU A 42 5.13 0.74 6.06
C GLU A 42 5.48 1.34 4.70
N ASN A 43 6.71 1.18 4.21
CA ASN A 43 7.09 1.66 2.89
C ASN A 43 6.37 0.83 1.80
N ILE A 44 5.57 1.50 0.98
CA ILE A 44 4.72 0.85 -0.03
C ILE A 44 5.57 0.16 -1.10
N GLY A 45 6.73 0.73 -1.45
CA GLY A 45 7.68 0.11 -2.37
C GLY A 45 8.30 -1.16 -1.80
N ALA A 46 8.69 -1.15 -0.52
CA ALA A 46 9.20 -2.33 0.17
C ALA A 46 8.14 -3.42 0.29
N LEU A 47 6.89 -3.06 0.64
CA LEU A 47 5.74 -3.97 0.63
C LEU A 47 5.49 -4.56 -0.77
N ALA A 48 5.60 -3.77 -1.84
CA ALA A 48 5.48 -4.29 -3.20
C ALA A 48 6.57 -5.33 -3.54
N ILE A 49 7.80 -5.14 -3.04
CA ILE A 49 8.89 -6.12 -3.18
C ILE A 49 8.59 -7.39 -2.38
N LEU A 50 8.12 -7.27 -1.14
CA LEU A 50 7.71 -8.42 -0.31
C LEU A 50 6.61 -9.23 -1.00
N SER A 51 5.62 -8.55 -1.59
CA SER A 51 4.54 -9.16 -2.36
C SER A 51 5.08 -10.02 -3.51
N ILE A 52 6.07 -9.51 -4.24
CA ILE A 52 6.71 -10.26 -5.33
C ILE A 52 7.43 -11.48 -4.77
N ARG A 53 8.12 -11.38 -3.63
CA ARG A 53 8.84 -12.51 -3.02
C ARG A 53 7.90 -13.63 -2.56
N LYS A 54 6.75 -13.30 -1.99
CA LYS A 54 5.76 -14.29 -1.52
C LYS A 54 5.19 -15.16 -2.65
N GLN A 55 5.19 -14.65 -3.89
CA GLN A 55 4.79 -15.42 -5.08
C GLN A 55 5.81 -16.48 -5.52
N TYR A 56 7.01 -16.51 -4.93
CA TYR A 56 8.04 -17.50 -5.23
C TYR A 56 8.57 -18.15 -3.93
N PRO A 57 7.78 -19.00 -3.26
CA PRO A 57 8.12 -19.57 -1.95
C PRO A 57 9.37 -20.46 -1.97
N ASP A 58 9.65 -21.12 -3.10
CA ASP A 58 10.82 -22.01 -3.26
C ASP A 58 12.10 -21.26 -3.68
N MET A 59 12.04 -19.95 -3.86
CA MET A 59 13.18 -19.15 -4.31
C MET A 59 14.08 -18.81 -3.12
N GLN A 60 15.31 -19.33 -3.14
CA GLN A 60 16.37 -18.99 -2.18
C GLN A 60 16.60 -17.47 -2.13
N LYS A 61 16.89 -16.95 -0.93
CA LYS A 61 17.03 -15.50 -0.70
C LYS A 61 18.13 -14.87 -1.56
N GLU A 62 19.28 -15.54 -1.74
CA GLU A 62 20.34 -15.11 -2.65
C GLU A 62 19.93 -15.14 -4.13
N GLU A 63 19.03 -16.05 -4.54
CA GLU A 63 18.56 -16.15 -5.93
C GLU A 63 17.46 -15.13 -6.22
N ALA A 64 16.60 -14.83 -5.23
CA ALA A 64 15.71 -13.68 -5.27
C ALA A 64 16.51 -12.38 -5.36
N ALA A 65 17.56 -12.22 -4.53
CA ALA A 65 18.45 -11.07 -4.56
C ALA A 65 19.24 -10.97 -5.87
N LYS A 66 19.73 -12.07 -6.45
CA LYS A 66 20.37 -12.10 -7.79
C LYS A 66 19.39 -11.82 -8.92
N ARG A 67 18.15 -12.32 -8.87
CA ARG A 67 17.10 -11.95 -9.85
C ARG A 67 16.59 -10.52 -9.66
N LEU A 68 16.75 -9.93 -8.49
CA LEU A 68 16.48 -8.52 -8.24
C LEU A 68 17.66 -7.64 -8.65
N GLY A 69 18.90 -8.10 -8.44
CA GLY A 69 20.15 -7.38 -8.73
C GLY A 69 20.70 -7.55 -10.15
N ASN A 70 20.37 -8.62 -10.88
CA ASN A 70 20.73 -8.77 -12.30
C ASN A 70 19.71 -8.11 -13.25
N TYR A 71 18.57 -7.64 -12.73
CA TYR A 71 17.50 -7.00 -13.51
C TYR A 71 17.25 -5.58 -13.00
N ASP A 72 18.29 -4.74 -13.11
CA ASP A 72 18.37 -3.38 -12.58
C ASP A 72 17.36 -2.39 -13.22
N CYS A 73 16.54 -2.83 -14.19
CA CYS A 73 15.54 -1.97 -14.83
C CYS A 73 14.16 -2.62 -15.04
N HIS A 74 13.89 -3.85 -14.59
CA HIS A 74 12.62 -4.53 -14.88
C HIS A 74 11.83 -4.94 -13.64
N ARG A 75 12.50 -5.38 -12.57
CA ARG A 75 11.83 -5.70 -11.30
C ARG A 75 11.71 -4.50 -10.36
N ILE A 76 12.67 -3.56 -10.39
CA ILE A 76 12.46 -2.21 -9.84
C ILE A 76 11.26 -1.59 -10.55
N THR A 77 11.20 -1.66 -11.87
CA THR A 77 10.03 -1.21 -12.65
C THR A 77 8.76 -1.94 -12.26
N TYR A 78 8.78 -3.25 -12.01
CA TYR A 78 7.57 -3.98 -11.59
C TYR A 78 7.12 -3.63 -10.17
N ALA A 79 8.05 -3.48 -9.21
CA ALA A 79 7.73 -3.04 -7.85
C ALA A 79 7.22 -1.58 -7.85
N VAL A 80 7.86 -0.71 -8.64
CA VAL A 80 7.42 0.68 -8.89
C VAL A 80 6.04 0.68 -9.54
N GLN A 81 5.79 -0.15 -10.55
CA GLN A 81 4.46 -0.30 -11.16
C GLN A 81 3.41 -0.77 -10.15
N LYS A 82 3.73 -1.76 -9.30
CA LYS A 82 2.83 -2.19 -8.22
C LYS A 82 2.55 -1.08 -7.22
N LYS A 83 3.57 -0.29 -6.83
CA LYS A 83 3.40 0.89 -5.99
C LYS A 83 2.47 1.90 -6.66
N ILE A 84 2.74 2.29 -7.91
CA ILE A 84 1.94 3.26 -8.65
C ILE A 84 0.48 2.79 -8.77
N LEU A 85 0.26 1.53 -9.16
CA LEU A 85 -1.09 0.96 -9.26
C LEU A 85 -1.81 0.95 -7.90
N MET A 86 -1.09 0.71 -6.80
CA MET A 86 -1.66 0.79 -5.45
C MET A 86 -2.06 2.22 -5.09
N LEU A 87 -1.20 3.20 -5.38
CA LEU A 87 -1.52 4.61 -5.15
C LEU A 87 -2.72 5.05 -5.98
N MET A 88 -2.71 4.81 -7.30
CA MET A 88 -3.85 5.12 -8.19
C MET A 88 -5.16 4.49 -7.72
N GLU A 89 -5.07 3.30 -7.16
CA GLU A 89 -6.25 2.65 -6.60
C GLU A 89 -6.74 3.34 -5.32
N LEU A 90 -5.84 3.68 -4.39
CA LEU A 90 -6.18 4.43 -3.18
C LEU A 90 -6.80 5.79 -3.55
N GLU A 91 -6.25 6.47 -4.56
CA GLU A 91 -6.83 7.71 -5.10
C GLU A 91 -8.26 7.49 -5.58
N LYS A 92 -8.52 6.41 -6.32
CA LYS A 92 -9.86 6.08 -6.82
C LYS A 92 -10.83 5.71 -5.71
N ILE A 93 -10.38 5.00 -4.69
CA ILE A 93 -11.23 4.59 -3.55
C ILE A 93 -11.62 5.81 -2.72
N THR A 94 -10.65 6.69 -2.48
CA THR A 94 -10.79 7.80 -1.56
C THR A 94 -11.19 9.08 -2.26
N ASP A 95 -11.19 9.12 -3.59
CA ASP A 95 -11.42 10.33 -4.39
C ASP A 95 -10.50 11.47 -3.93
N THR A 96 -9.19 11.17 -3.83
CA THR A 96 -8.15 12.10 -3.36
C THR A 96 -6.87 11.86 -4.14
N HIS A 97 -6.31 12.88 -4.77
CA HIS A 97 -5.03 12.77 -5.49
C HIS A 97 -3.88 12.64 -4.48
N ILE A 98 -3.06 11.60 -4.60
CA ILE A 98 -1.95 11.33 -3.67
C ILE A 98 -0.65 11.81 -4.32
N PRO A 99 0.19 12.59 -3.61
CA PRO A 99 1.46 13.05 -4.14
C PRO A 99 2.39 11.90 -4.60
N ASP A 100 3.09 12.12 -5.72
CA ASP A 100 4.01 11.13 -6.31
C ASP A 100 5.19 10.77 -5.38
N ASP A 101 5.56 11.67 -4.47
CA ASP A 101 6.63 11.51 -3.49
C ASP A 101 6.19 10.75 -2.23
N ALA A 102 4.93 10.32 -2.13
CA ALA A 102 4.47 9.52 -1.00
C ALA A 102 5.15 8.14 -1.00
N GLU A 103 5.82 7.81 0.10
CA GLU A 103 6.64 6.59 0.20
C GLU A 103 6.01 5.50 1.07
N ASP A 104 5.33 5.89 2.15
CA ASP A 104 4.83 4.99 3.18
C ASP A 104 3.32 5.13 3.40
N THR A 105 2.70 4.09 3.94
CA THR A 105 1.26 4.04 4.19
C THR A 105 0.81 5.05 5.24
N ALA A 106 1.66 5.39 6.21
CA ALA A 106 1.31 6.34 7.27
C ALA A 106 1.18 7.77 6.71
N SER A 107 2.13 8.23 5.90
CA SER A 107 2.11 9.54 5.24
C SER A 107 0.94 9.65 4.25
N VAL A 108 0.72 8.63 3.40
CA VAL A 108 -0.44 8.55 2.51
C VAL A 108 -1.76 8.65 3.29
N ALA A 109 -1.89 7.89 4.37
CA ALA A 109 -3.09 7.90 5.19
C ALA A 109 -3.34 9.26 5.85
N SER A 110 -2.28 9.89 6.37
CA SER A 110 -2.33 11.24 6.96
C SER A 110 -2.86 12.25 5.96
N TYR A 111 -2.32 12.20 4.73
CA TYR A 111 -2.64 13.12 3.66
C TYR A 111 -4.09 12.97 3.22
N ILE A 112 -4.55 11.75 2.93
CA ILE A 112 -5.94 11.53 2.52
C ILE A 112 -6.90 11.97 3.63
N TYR A 113 -6.59 11.63 4.88
CA TYR A 113 -7.43 11.98 6.01
C TYR A 113 -7.55 13.49 6.22
N SER A 114 -6.46 14.26 6.07
CA SER A 114 -6.50 15.73 6.18
C SER A 114 -7.34 16.36 5.07
N GLN A 115 -7.14 15.94 3.81
CA GLN A 115 -7.89 16.48 2.66
C GLN A 115 -9.40 16.26 2.79
N LYS A 116 -9.82 15.06 3.25
CA LYS A 116 -11.26 14.77 3.41
C LYS A 116 -11.89 15.47 4.61
N LYS A 117 -11.16 15.62 5.71
CA LYS A 117 -11.68 16.35 6.86
C LYS A 117 -11.87 17.83 6.56
N GLU A 118 -10.96 18.45 5.80
CA GLU A 118 -11.10 19.82 5.32
C GLU A 118 -12.34 19.99 4.45
N ALA A 119 -12.59 19.06 3.52
CA ALA A 119 -13.77 19.08 2.65
C ALA A 119 -15.11 18.92 3.40
N CYS A 120 -15.14 18.24 4.55
CA CYS A 120 -16.35 18.08 5.37
C CYS A 120 -16.66 19.27 6.29
N HIS A 121 -15.75 20.25 6.39
CA HIS A 121 -15.93 21.45 7.22
C HIS A 121 -16.28 22.72 6.42
N VAL A 122 -16.63 22.57 5.13
CA VAL A 122 -17.13 23.64 4.24
C VAL A 122 -18.65 23.56 4.11
#